data_AF-A0A4R6U8S9-F1
#
_entry.id   AF-A0A4R6U8S9-F1
#
_cell.length_a   1.000
_cell.length_b   1.000
_cell.length_c   1.000
_cell.angle_alpha   90.00
_cell.angle_beta   90.00
_cell.angle_gamma   90.00
#
_symmetry.space_group_name_H-M   'P 1'
#
loop_
_entity.id
_entity.type
_entity.pdbx_description
1 polymer ?
#
loop_
_entity_poly.entity_id
_entity_poly.type
_entity_poly.pdbx_seq_one_letter_code
_entity_poly.pdbx_strand_id
1 'polypeptide(L)' 'MKSIDDLRSCDSLGRFSIPKKLRDEIGIKEGDFLEIKQMGLLIVIQKTKAPEHESKTNLA' A
#
# COMPACT_ATOMS: atom_id res chain seq x y z
N MET A 1 -7.63 4.61 16.68
CA MET A 1 -6.43 4.64 15.81
C MET A 1 -5.29 4.08 16.64
N LYS A 2 -4.71 2.92 16.29
CA LYS A 2 -3.58 2.35 17.03
C LYS A 2 -2.29 2.92 16.43
N SER A 3 -1.49 3.63 17.23
CA SER A 3 -0.13 3.99 16.84
C SER A 3 0.79 2.82 17.18
N ILE A 4 1.57 2.40 16.19
CA ILE A 4 2.73 1.55 16.41
C ILE A 4 3.92 2.46 16.16
N ASP A 5 4.71 2.75 17.20
CA ASP A 5 6.00 3.40 17.06
C ASP A 5 7.02 2.36 16.57
N ASP A 6 6.91 1.95 15.30
CA ASP A 6 7.89 1.11 14.59
C ASP A 6 8.48 1.93 13.45
N LEU A 7 9.56 2.66 13.76
CA LEU A 7 10.28 3.46 12.78
C LEU A 7 11.10 2.53 11.87
N ARG A 8 10.81 2.57 10.57
CA ARG A 8 11.54 1.82 9.53
C ARG A 8 12.20 2.81 8.57
N SER A 9 13.43 2.52 8.16
CA SER A 9 14.05 3.20 7.02
C SER A 9 13.50 2.66 5.70
N CYS A 10 13.42 3.51 4.68
CA CYS A 10 13.29 3.05 3.31
C CYS A 10 14.63 2.47 2.84
N ASP A 11 14.57 1.51 1.92
CA ASP A 11 15.76 1.06 1.21
C ASP A 11 16.21 2.08 0.15
N SER A 12 17.32 1.79 -0.53
CA SER A 12 17.88 2.66 -1.58
C SER A 12 16.97 2.85 -2.79
N LEU A 13 15.93 2.03 -2.95
CA LEU A 13 14.94 2.13 -4.02
C LEU A 13 13.67 2.86 -3.54
N GLY A 14 13.64 3.37 -2.32
CA GLY A 14 12.48 4.05 -1.74
C GLY A 14 11.36 3.10 -1.31
N ARG A 15 11.64 1.79 -1.18
CA ARG A 15 10.67 0.81 -0.67
C ARG A 15 10.75 0.79 0.85
N PHE A 16 9.61 0.76 1.52
CA PHE A 16 9.52 0.51 2.96
C PHE A 16 8.97 -0.89 3.21
N SER A 17 9.39 -1.50 4.31
CA SER A 17 8.91 -2.82 4.73
C SER A 17 7.77 -2.66 5.72
N ILE A 18 6.59 -3.22 5.41
CA ILE A 18 5.49 -3.31 6.36
C ILE A 18 5.80 -4.45 7.35
N PRO A 19 5.87 -4.19 8.67
CA PRO A 19 6.17 -5.22 9.67
C PRO A 19 5.19 -6.40 9.58
N LYS A 20 5.70 -7.63 9.75
CA LYS A 20 4.90 -8.85 9.63
C LYS A 20 3.64 -8.82 10.50
N LYS A 21 3.78 -8.44 11.77
CA LYS A 21 2.66 -8.32 12.72
C LYS A 21 1.56 -7.40 12.19
N LEU A 22 1.94 -6.25 11.62
CA LEU A 22 0.99 -5.30 11.06
C LEU A 22 0.29 -5.88 9.81
N ARG A 23 1.04 -6.54 8.91
CA ARG A 23 0.45 -7.23 7.74
C ARG A 23 -0.57 -8.29 8.15
N ASP A 24 -0.23 -9.09 9.15
CA ASP A 24 -1.10 -10.16 9.67
C ASP A 24 -2.38 -9.57 10.29
N GLU A 25 -2.26 -8.48 11.07
CA GLU A 25 -3.40 -7.79 11.71
C GLU A 25 -4.37 -7.17 10.68
N ILE A 26 -3.86 -6.59 9.60
CA ILE A 26 -4.68 -5.95 8.55
C ILE A 26 -5.01 -6.91 7.39
N GLY A 27 -4.54 -8.15 7.44
CA GLY A 27 -4.83 -9.18 6.44
C GLY A 27 -4.23 -8.91 5.05
N ILE A 28 -3.08 -8.26 4.97
CA ILE A 28 -2.31 -8.10 3.72
C ILE A 28 -1.44 -9.34 3.52
N LYS A 29 -1.59 -9.96 2.36
CA LYS A 29 -0.86 -11.13 1.89
C LYS A 29 -0.02 -10.78 0.67
N GLU A 30 0.95 -11.62 0.37
CA GLU A 30 1.71 -11.51 -0.88
C GLU A 30 0.77 -11.60 -2.08
N GLY A 31 0.99 -10.72 -3.06
CA GLY A 31 0.14 -10.61 -4.25
C GLY A 31 -1.10 -9.71 -4.08
N ASP A 32 -1.41 -9.23 -2.88
CA ASP A 32 -2.48 -8.25 -2.70
C ASP A 32 -2.10 -6.91 -3.34
N PHE A 33 -3.10 -6.24 -3.92
CA PHE A 33 -2.97 -4.88 -4.42
C PHE A 33 -3.17 -3.88 -3.28
N LEU A 34 -2.28 -2.90 -3.20
CA LEU A 34 -2.35 -1.80 -2.23
C LEU A 34 -2.51 -0.48 -2.99
N GLU A 35 -3.43 0.34 -2.54
CA GLU A 35 -3.55 1.72 -2.98
C GLU A 35 -2.73 2.60 -2.05
N ILE A 36 -1.95 3.50 -2.63
CA ILE A 36 -1.10 4.46 -1.91
C ILE A 36 -1.65 5.86 -2.20
N LYS A 37 -1.99 6.59 -1.13
CA LYS A 37 -2.51 7.96 -1.19
C LYS A 37 -1.64 8.89 -0.36
N GLN A 38 -1.38 10.09 -0.86
CA GLN A 38 -0.76 11.15 -0.08
C GLN A 38 -1.84 12.05 0.51
N MET A 39 -1.76 12.28 1.82
CA MET A 39 -2.63 13.21 2.57
C MET A 39 -1.75 14.20 3.33
N GLY A 40 -1.41 15.31 2.67
CA GLY A 40 -0.44 16.27 3.20
C GLY A 40 0.96 15.65 3.31
N LEU A 41 1.47 15.55 4.55
CA LEU A 41 2.76 14.93 4.86
C LEU A 41 2.65 13.42 5.16
N LEU A 42 1.44 12.86 5.15
CA LEU A 42 1.20 11.46 5.45
C LEU A 42 1.03 10.66 4.15
N ILE A 43 1.58 9.45 4.15
CA ILE A 43 1.25 8.43 3.15
C ILE A 43 0.28 7.45 3.82
N VAL A 44 -0.89 7.29 3.22
CA VAL A 44 -1.92 6.33 3.64
C VAL A 44 -1.91 5.16 2.66
N ILE A 45 -1.80 3.95 3.19
CA ILE A 45 -1.77 2.72 2.40
C ILE A 45 -2.98 1.89 2.82
N GLN A 46 -3.75 1.45 1.83
CA GLN A 46 -4.92 0.62 2.07
C GLN A 46 -4.98 -0.55 1.10
N LYS A 47 -5.45 -1.69 1.59
CA LYS A 47 -5.72 -2.84 0.73
C LYS A 47 -6.84 -2.51 -0.25
N THR A 48 -6.63 -2.83 -1.51
CA THR A 48 -7.59 -2.60 -2.57
C THR A 48 -7.80 -3.87 -3.40
N LYS A 49 -8.87 -3.89 -4.20
CA LYS A 49 -9.04 -4.92 -5.23
C LYS A 49 -8.02 -4.66 -6.34
N ALA A 50 -7.77 -5.68 -7.17
CA ALA A 50 -6.97 -5.49 -8.38
C ALA A 50 -7.47 -4.27 -9.15
N PRO A 51 -6.57 -3.40 -9.65
CA PRO A 51 -6.98 -2.25 -10.42
C PRO A 51 -7.82 -2.75 -11.60
N GLU A 52 -9.05 -2.25 -11.70
CA GLU A 52 -9.87 -2.51 -12.87
C GLU A 52 -9.12 -1.88 -14.04
N HIS A 53 -8.56 -2.71 -14.92
CA HIS A 53 -8.00 -2.21 -16.16
C HIS A 53 -9.18 -1.64 -16.95
N GLU A 54 -9.39 -0.32 -16.86
CA GLU A 54 -10.13 0.41 -17.87
C GLU A 54 -9.36 0.21 -19.18
N SER A 55 -9.74 -0.85 -19.90
CA SER A 55 -9.40 -1.02 -21.29
C SER A 55 -10.04 0.15 -22.00
N LYS A 56 -9.28 1.24 -22.18
CA LYS A 56 -9.65 2.30 -23.11
C LYS A 56 -9.64 1.67 -24.49
N THR A 57 -10.75 1.05 -24.89
CA THR A 57 -11.02 0.76 -26.29
C THR A 57 -11.21 2.12 -26.95
N ASN A 58 -10.13 2.65 -27.51
CA ASN A 58 -10.22 3.70 -28.51
C ASN A 58 -10.90 3.09 -29.72
N LEU A 59 -12.21 3.32 -29.85
CA LEU A 59 -12.93 3.10 -31.10
C LEU A 59 -12.60 4.29 -31.99
N ALA A 60 -11.67 4.08 -32.94
CA ALA A 60 -11.45 4.95 -34.08
C ALA A 60 -12.25 4.43 -35.28
#